data_AF-A0A2S6FW90-F1
#
_entry.id   AF-A0A2S6FW90-F1
#
_cell.length_a   1.000
_cell.length_b   1.000
_cell.length_c   1.000
_cell.angle_alpha   90.00
_cell.angle_beta   90.00
_cell.angle_gamma   90.00
#
_symmetry.space_group_name_H-M   'P 1'
#
loop_
_entity.id
_entity.type
_entity.pdbx_description
1 polymer ?
#
loop_
_entity_poly.entity_id
_entity_poly.type
_entity_poly.pdbx_seq_one_letter_code
_entity_poly.pdbx_strand_id
1 'polypeptide(L)'
;MKKVLLFFSFLVLGIITYSTDSKAYVFNNQNVGYNPQYINLSSGNPYLSHLNCATKWSYQGGKVFIKEFDYGGFVNIYQGFVDTDNGTYGVCYYNTNRQSDIRYYRAFKNASSAVRNETVVHEVGHAIGLSHTQSVNNTESVMRATGFNNKAYPLSDDKAGINAKY
;
A
#
# COMPACT_ATOMS: atom_id res chain seq x y z
N MET A 1 -63.85 21.69 35.80
CA MET A 1 -62.43 21.70 35.41
C MET A 1 -62.25 20.81 34.19
N LYS A 2 -61.98 21.39 33.02
CA LYS A 2 -61.77 20.67 31.74
C LYS A 2 -60.41 19.97 31.79
N LYS A 3 -60.35 18.66 31.53
CA LYS A 3 -59.07 17.94 31.33
C LYS A 3 -58.89 17.63 29.84
N VAL A 4 -57.66 17.89 29.42
CA VAL A 4 -57.15 18.11 28.07
C VAL A 4 -57.02 16.79 27.31
N LEU A 5 -57.40 16.82 26.03
CA LEU A 5 -57.14 15.78 25.03
C LEU A 5 -55.64 15.76 24.71
N LEU A 6 -54.96 14.62 24.84
CA LEU A 6 -53.56 14.44 24.42
C LEU A 6 -53.54 13.72 23.06
N PHE A 7 -53.24 14.48 22.01
CA PHE A 7 -52.91 13.98 20.68
C PHE A 7 -51.49 13.40 20.69
N PHE A 8 -51.33 12.12 20.37
CA PHE A 8 -50.03 11.54 20.04
C PHE A 8 -49.69 11.87 18.58
N SER A 9 -48.72 12.76 18.35
CA SER A 9 -48.08 12.89 17.04
C SER A 9 -46.94 11.89 16.94
N PHE A 10 -47.04 10.95 16.00
CA PHE A 10 -45.93 10.10 15.61
C PHE A 10 -44.94 10.94 14.78
N LEU A 11 -43.81 11.30 15.38
CA LEU A 11 -42.68 11.89 14.68
C LEU A 11 -41.93 10.75 13.96
N VAL A 12 -42.07 10.69 12.64
CA VAL A 12 -41.25 9.81 11.79
C VAL A 12 -39.83 10.37 11.76
N LEU A 13 -38.91 9.77 12.53
CA LEU A 13 -37.48 10.00 12.38
C LEU A 13 -37.03 9.32 11.08
N GLY A 14 -36.89 10.12 10.01
CA GLY A 14 -36.16 9.71 8.82
C GLY A 14 -34.69 9.48 9.18
N ILE A 15 -34.25 8.23 9.14
CA ILE A 15 -32.83 7.90 9.19
C ILE A 15 -32.26 8.35 7.84
N ILE A 16 -31.64 9.53 7.81
CA ILE A 16 -30.79 9.94 6.70
C ILE A 16 -29.52 9.08 6.83
N THR A 17 -29.48 7.96 6.12
CA THR A 17 -28.25 7.21 5.90
C THR A 17 -27.38 8.03 4.97
N TYR A 18 -26.50 8.86 5.53
CA TYR A 18 -25.39 9.39 4.78
C TYR A 18 -24.49 8.21 4.41
N SER A 19 -24.41 7.85 3.12
CA SER A 19 -23.31 7.04 2.62
C SER A 19 -22.06 7.89 2.79
N THR A 20 -21.34 7.70 3.89
CA THR A 20 -19.95 8.09 3.92
C THR A 20 -19.25 7.09 3.02
N ASP A 21 -19.04 7.45 1.76
CA ASP A 21 -18.12 6.74 0.86
C ASP A 21 -16.71 6.91 1.44
N SER A 22 -16.42 6.25 2.56
CA SER A 22 -15.08 6.16 3.11
C SER A 22 -14.29 5.33 2.12
N LYS A 23 -13.36 5.97 1.44
CA LYS A 23 -12.47 5.25 0.53
C LYS A 23 -11.67 4.23 1.35
N ALA A 24 -11.67 2.98 0.90
CA ALA A 24 -10.96 1.90 1.56
C ALA A 24 -9.44 2.16 1.55
N TYR A 25 -8.89 2.58 0.42
CA TYR A 25 -7.50 3.01 0.37
C TYR A 25 -7.23 4.27 1.21
N VAL A 26 -6.05 4.30 1.82
CA VAL A 26 -5.54 5.44 2.60
C VAL A 26 -4.27 5.95 1.93
N PHE A 27 -4.06 7.27 1.90
CA PHE A 27 -2.86 7.87 1.33
C PHE A 27 -1.82 8.21 2.39
N ASN A 28 -0.56 8.13 2.00
CA ASN A 28 0.56 8.76 2.69
C ASN A 28 1.06 10.00 1.90
N ASN A 29 2.11 10.65 2.40
CA ASN A 29 2.66 11.90 1.82
C ASN A 29 3.64 11.70 0.64
N GLN A 30 3.92 10.47 0.20
CA GLN A 30 4.76 10.21 -0.97
C GLN A 30 4.06 10.61 -2.26
N ASN A 31 4.83 11.10 -3.22
CA ASN A 31 4.43 11.47 -4.58
C ASN A 31 5.62 11.29 -5.52
N VAL A 32 5.89 10.05 -5.91
CA VAL A 32 7.01 9.70 -6.80
C VAL A 32 6.72 10.02 -8.28
N GLY A 33 5.46 10.32 -8.61
CA GLY A 33 4.99 10.57 -9.98
C GLY A 33 4.59 9.31 -10.74
N TYR A 34 4.32 9.48 -12.03
CA TYR A 34 3.76 8.43 -12.91
C TYR A 34 4.76 7.36 -13.33
N ASN A 35 6.06 7.68 -13.41
CA ASN A 35 7.08 6.79 -13.98
C ASN A 35 8.26 6.59 -13.02
N PRO A 36 8.01 6.11 -11.79
CA PRO A 36 9.07 5.98 -10.80
C PRO A 36 10.09 4.91 -11.20
N GLN A 37 11.35 5.16 -10.86
CA GLN A 37 12.44 4.22 -11.08
C GLN A 37 12.91 3.63 -9.75
N TYR A 38 13.22 2.34 -9.73
CA TYR A 38 13.79 1.67 -8.56
C TYR A 38 15.18 1.11 -8.84
N ILE A 39 16.03 1.03 -7.82
CA ILE A 39 17.32 0.35 -7.87
C ILE A 39 17.47 -0.60 -6.68
N ASN A 40 18.08 -1.75 -6.93
CA ASN A 40 18.42 -2.72 -5.90
C ASN A 40 19.86 -2.50 -5.42
N LEU A 41 20.03 -2.11 -4.16
CA LEU A 41 21.33 -1.88 -3.52
C LEU A 41 22.02 -3.16 -3.05
N SER A 42 21.32 -4.30 -3.05
CA SER A 42 21.84 -5.60 -2.61
C SER A 42 22.31 -6.46 -3.78
N SER A 43 23.25 -5.95 -4.57
CA SER A 43 23.85 -6.70 -5.69
C SER A 43 24.48 -8.02 -5.21
N GLY A 44 24.28 -9.09 -5.99
CA GLY A 44 24.84 -10.42 -5.69
C GLY A 44 24.13 -11.24 -4.61
N ASN A 45 23.03 -10.76 -4.04
CA ASN A 45 22.27 -11.47 -3.01
C ASN A 45 21.14 -12.32 -3.64
N PRO A 46 20.88 -13.58 -3.23
CA PRO A 46 19.78 -14.42 -3.75
C PRO A 46 18.39 -13.77 -3.72
N TYR A 47 18.17 -12.74 -2.89
CA TYR A 47 16.88 -12.05 -2.78
C TYR A 47 16.56 -11.08 -3.92
N LEU A 48 17.54 -10.75 -4.78
CA LEU A 48 17.38 -9.79 -5.87
C LEU A 48 16.17 -10.12 -6.77
N SER A 49 15.95 -11.41 -7.05
CA SER A 49 14.84 -11.88 -7.88
C SER A 49 13.46 -11.51 -7.33
N HIS A 50 13.32 -11.43 -6.00
CA HIS A 50 12.07 -11.04 -5.34
C HIS A 50 11.81 -9.53 -5.45
N LEU A 51 12.87 -8.71 -5.40
CA LEU A 51 12.76 -7.24 -5.42
C LEU A 51 12.19 -6.71 -6.75
N ASN A 52 12.29 -7.51 -7.82
CA ASN A 52 11.68 -7.22 -9.12
C ASN A 52 10.14 -7.22 -9.07
N CYS A 53 9.52 -7.73 -7.99
CA CYS A 53 8.09 -7.58 -7.75
C CYS A 53 7.64 -6.12 -7.63
N ALA A 54 8.55 -5.16 -7.46
CA ALA A 54 8.25 -3.72 -7.56
C ALA A 54 7.50 -3.38 -8.87
N THR A 55 7.83 -4.05 -9.97
CA THR A 55 7.20 -3.83 -11.28
C THR A 55 5.73 -4.27 -11.36
N LYS A 56 5.20 -4.97 -10.34
CA LYS A 56 3.80 -5.44 -10.31
C LYS A 56 2.78 -4.31 -10.19
N TRP A 57 3.23 -3.12 -9.80
CA TRP A 57 2.43 -1.90 -9.83
C TRP A 57 2.21 -1.36 -11.26
N SER A 58 2.98 -1.81 -12.25
CA SER A 58 2.78 -1.55 -13.67
C SER A 58 1.73 -2.51 -14.28
N TYR A 59 0.50 -2.46 -13.77
CA TYR A 59 -0.60 -3.31 -14.24
C TYR A 59 -1.39 -2.65 -15.37
N GLN A 60 -2.13 -3.46 -16.15
CA GLN A 60 -2.94 -2.97 -17.27
C GLN A 60 -4.00 -1.96 -16.79
N GLY A 61 -4.03 -0.79 -17.41
CA GLY A 61 -4.94 0.31 -17.03
C GLY A 61 -4.50 1.08 -15.78
N GLY A 62 -3.37 0.72 -15.18
CA GLY A 62 -2.75 1.49 -14.11
C GLY A 62 -2.09 2.76 -14.65
N LYS A 63 -2.04 3.80 -13.80
CA LYS A 63 -1.41 5.09 -14.14
C LYS A 63 0.06 5.18 -13.75
N VAL A 64 0.53 4.29 -12.87
CA VAL A 64 1.92 4.25 -12.42
C VAL A 64 2.66 3.14 -13.13
N PHE A 65 3.83 3.48 -13.69
CA PHE A 65 4.70 2.57 -14.40
C PHE A 65 6.06 2.53 -13.71
N ILE A 66 6.23 1.53 -12.85
CA ILE A 66 7.48 1.27 -12.14
C ILE A 66 8.42 0.47 -13.05
N LYS A 67 9.65 0.96 -13.21
CA LYS A 67 10.71 0.26 -13.93
C LYS A 67 12.01 0.25 -13.14
N GLU A 68 12.85 -0.75 -13.43
CA GLU A 68 14.22 -0.75 -12.92
C GLU A 68 14.98 0.45 -13.48
N PHE A 69 15.87 0.99 -12.65
CA PHE A 69 16.73 2.11 -12.99
C PHE A 69 17.59 1.76 -14.20
N ASP A 70 17.53 2.64 -15.20
CA ASP A 70 18.45 2.65 -16.33
C ASP A 70 19.44 3.80 -16.13
N TYR A 71 20.72 3.52 -16.34
CA TYR A 71 21.81 4.44 -16.00
C TYR A 71 21.55 5.84 -16.59
N GLY A 72 21.47 6.86 -15.71
CA GLY A 72 21.25 8.27 -16.08
C GLY A 72 19.91 8.88 -15.67
N GLY A 73 19.03 8.15 -14.97
CA GLY A 73 17.76 8.65 -14.44
C GLY A 73 17.80 9.22 -13.00
N PHE A 74 16.64 9.68 -12.50
CA PHE A 74 16.43 9.93 -11.07
C PHE A 74 15.83 8.67 -10.42
N VAL A 75 16.42 8.21 -9.31
CA VAL A 75 15.90 7.06 -8.55
C VAL A 75 14.88 7.53 -7.53
N ASN A 76 13.68 6.96 -7.60
CA ASN A 76 12.60 7.20 -6.64
C ASN A 76 12.61 6.18 -5.51
N ILE A 77 12.99 4.93 -5.78
CA ILE A 77 12.85 3.84 -4.82
C ILE A 77 14.18 3.08 -4.71
N TYR A 78 14.85 3.22 -3.58
CA TYR A 78 15.99 2.36 -3.25
C TYR A 78 15.48 1.13 -2.53
N GLN A 79 15.97 -0.05 -2.89
CA GLN A 79 15.63 -1.30 -2.22
C GLN A 79 16.89 -1.98 -1.73
N GLY A 80 16.89 -2.48 -0.49
CA GLY A 80 18.04 -3.21 0.05
C GLY A 80 17.68 -4.15 1.18
N PHE A 81 18.52 -5.14 1.38
CA PHE A 81 18.46 -6.07 2.51
C PHE A 81 19.46 -5.68 3.60
N VAL A 82 19.05 -5.85 4.85
CA VAL A 82 19.88 -5.67 6.05
C VAL A 82 19.70 -6.91 6.94
N ASP A 83 20.78 -7.64 7.25
CA ASP A 83 20.71 -8.85 8.09
C ASP A 83 20.59 -8.53 9.59
N THR A 84 19.56 -7.76 9.93
CA THR A 84 19.20 -7.41 11.30
C THR A 84 17.79 -7.89 11.57
N ASP A 85 17.54 -8.33 12.79
CA ASP A 85 16.20 -8.61 13.27
C ASP A 85 15.67 -7.39 14.02
N ASN A 86 14.54 -6.86 13.57
CA ASN A 86 13.83 -5.74 14.18
C ASN A 86 12.33 -6.06 14.35
N GLY A 87 11.93 -7.32 14.18
CA GLY A 87 10.54 -7.75 14.24
C GLY A 87 9.70 -7.47 12.99
N THR A 88 10.25 -6.93 11.91
CA THR A 88 9.52 -6.68 10.65
C THR A 88 10.12 -7.46 9.47
N TYR A 89 9.33 -7.61 8.39
CA TYR A 89 9.80 -8.18 7.13
C TYR A 89 10.45 -7.10 6.26
N GLY A 90 9.80 -5.95 6.13
CA GLY A 90 10.29 -4.76 5.45
C GLY A 90 9.88 -3.51 6.19
N VAL A 91 10.52 -2.39 5.84
CA VAL A 91 10.08 -1.04 6.18
C VAL A 91 10.42 -0.11 5.02
N CYS A 92 9.43 0.67 4.57
CA CYS A 92 9.62 1.80 3.67
C CYS A 92 9.87 3.10 4.45
N TYR A 93 11.05 3.68 4.30
CA TYR A 93 11.44 4.98 4.83
C TYR A 93 11.29 6.08 3.76
N TYR A 94 10.83 7.25 4.18
CA TYR A 94 10.64 8.39 3.29
C TYR A 94 11.83 9.35 3.40
N ASN A 95 12.74 9.29 2.43
CA ASN A 95 13.88 10.22 2.37
C ASN A 95 13.41 11.63 2.00
N THR A 96 12.51 11.72 1.02
CA THR A 96 11.81 12.94 0.62
C THR A 96 10.36 12.58 0.26
N ASN A 97 9.56 13.52 -0.23
CA ASN A 97 8.26 13.20 -0.81
C ASN A 97 8.34 12.53 -2.19
N ARG A 98 9.50 12.50 -2.86
CA ARG A 98 9.67 11.89 -4.19
C ARG A 98 10.61 10.69 -4.18
N GLN A 99 11.14 10.35 -3.02
CA GLN A 99 12.17 9.34 -2.86
C GLN A 99 11.99 8.56 -1.55
N SER A 100 12.01 7.25 -1.68
CA SER A 100 11.89 6.30 -0.58
C SER A 100 13.04 5.30 -0.57
N ASP A 101 13.32 4.77 0.62
CA ASP A 101 14.30 3.72 0.87
C ASP A 101 13.60 2.56 1.57
N ILE A 102 13.57 1.40 0.92
CA ILE A 102 12.96 0.18 1.42
C ILE A 102 14.05 -0.74 1.95
N ARG A 103 13.95 -1.11 3.23
CA ARG A 103 14.85 -2.07 3.88
C ARG A 103 14.09 -3.34 4.25
N TYR A 104 14.59 -4.46 3.74
CA TYR A 104 14.12 -5.80 4.09
C TYR A 104 15.02 -6.40 5.17
N TYR A 105 14.43 -7.06 6.15
CA TYR A 105 15.11 -7.52 7.38
C TYR A 105 15.19 -9.04 7.46
N ARG A 106 15.80 -9.57 8.52
CA ARG A 106 16.05 -11.01 8.68
C ARG A 106 14.79 -11.88 8.55
N ALA A 107 13.63 -11.41 9.02
CA ALA A 107 12.36 -12.13 8.88
C ALA A 107 11.98 -12.34 7.40
N PHE A 108 12.22 -11.35 6.53
CA PHE A 108 12.03 -11.50 5.08
C PHE A 108 12.92 -12.58 4.49
N LYS A 109 14.19 -12.62 4.88
CA LYS A 109 15.13 -13.65 4.43
C LYS A 109 14.65 -15.06 4.78
N ASN A 110 14.09 -15.25 5.97
CA ASN A 110 13.59 -16.54 6.46
C ASN A 110 12.15 -16.87 6.03
N ALA A 111 11.47 -15.94 5.35
CA ALA A 111 10.09 -16.13 4.93
C ALA A 111 9.96 -17.03 3.70
N SER A 112 8.73 -17.51 3.47
CA SER A 112 8.39 -18.18 2.22
C SER A 112 8.49 -17.22 1.03
N SER A 113 8.69 -17.75 -0.18
CA SER A 113 8.74 -16.93 -1.39
C SER A 113 7.46 -16.12 -1.63
N ALA A 114 6.29 -16.65 -1.26
CA ALA A 114 5.03 -15.93 -1.36
C ALA A 114 5.01 -14.69 -0.46
N VAL A 115 5.42 -14.86 0.80
CA VAL A 115 5.53 -13.77 1.78
C VAL A 115 6.56 -12.73 1.35
N ARG A 116 7.73 -13.16 0.85
CA ARG A 116 8.74 -12.24 0.30
C ARG A 116 8.18 -11.40 -0.84
N ASN A 117 7.54 -12.05 -1.80
CA ASN A 117 7.00 -11.34 -2.96
C ASN A 117 5.91 -10.33 -2.58
N GLU A 118 4.98 -10.69 -1.68
CA GLU A 118 3.96 -9.76 -1.20
C GLU A 118 4.56 -8.61 -0.39
N THR A 119 5.56 -8.89 0.47
CA THR A 119 6.27 -7.85 1.22
C THR A 119 6.86 -6.81 0.28
N VAL A 120 7.52 -7.22 -0.81
CA VAL A 120 8.06 -6.27 -1.80
C VAL A 120 6.97 -5.39 -2.39
N VAL A 121 5.85 -5.97 -2.81
CA VAL A 121 4.74 -5.20 -3.39
C VAL A 121 4.13 -4.24 -2.36
N HIS A 122 3.99 -4.68 -1.11
CA HIS A 122 3.50 -3.88 0.01
C HIS A 122 4.39 -2.66 0.27
N GLU A 123 5.69 -2.87 0.48
CA GLU A 123 6.61 -1.76 0.76
C GLU A 123 6.71 -0.77 -0.42
N VAL A 124 6.65 -1.27 -1.65
CA VAL A 124 6.60 -0.40 -2.84
C VAL A 124 5.29 0.38 -2.90
N GLY A 125 4.17 -0.21 -2.45
CA GLY A 125 2.90 0.51 -2.29
C GLY A 125 3.01 1.72 -1.36
N HIS A 126 3.76 1.58 -0.27
CA HIS A 126 4.13 2.73 0.58
C HIS A 126 4.96 3.75 -0.18
N ALA A 127 6.00 3.32 -0.88
CA ALA A 127 6.86 4.22 -1.64
C ALA A 127 6.11 5.02 -2.72
N ILE A 128 5.05 4.46 -3.30
CA ILE A 128 4.26 5.14 -4.35
C ILE A 128 3.03 5.90 -3.83
N GLY A 129 2.76 5.90 -2.53
CA GLY A 129 1.78 6.82 -1.95
C GLY A 129 0.63 6.23 -1.13
N LEU A 130 0.58 4.91 -0.93
CA LEU A 130 -0.46 4.27 -0.14
C LEU A 130 -0.02 4.11 1.32
N SER A 131 -0.92 4.37 2.26
CA SER A 131 -0.77 3.96 3.64
C SER A 131 -1.41 2.58 3.84
N HIS A 132 -1.40 2.06 5.06
CA HIS A 132 -2.14 0.86 5.37
C HIS A 132 -3.65 1.07 5.11
N THR A 133 -4.30 0.09 4.48
CA THR A 133 -5.77 0.04 4.36
C THR A 133 -6.42 -0.21 5.72
N GLN A 134 -7.73 0.03 5.85
CA GLN A 134 -8.46 -0.34 7.06
C GLN A 134 -8.68 -1.86 7.11
N SER A 135 -8.77 -2.41 8.33
CA SER A 135 -8.82 -3.85 8.56
C SER A 135 -9.96 -4.58 7.83
N VAL A 136 -11.09 -3.91 7.60
CA VAL A 136 -12.24 -4.45 6.86
C VAL A 136 -11.92 -4.77 5.39
N ASN A 137 -10.87 -4.15 4.83
CA ASN A 137 -10.46 -4.30 3.43
C ASN A 137 -9.20 -5.18 3.27
N ASN A 138 -8.74 -5.85 4.34
CA ASN A 138 -7.52 -6.64 4.33
C ASN A 138 -7.46 -7.72 3.22
N THR A 139 -8.59 -8.27 2.79
CA THR A 139 -8.64 -9.29 1.72
C THR A 139 -8.54 -8.71 0.31
N GLU A 140 -8.72 -7.39 0.19
CA GLU A 140 -8.80 -6.63 -1.05
C GLU A 140 -7.60 -5.68 -1.25
N SER A 141 -6.62 -5.74 -0.36
CA SER A 141 -5.42 -4.90 -0.38
C SER A 141 -4.20 -5.69 0.08
N VAL A 142 -3.07 -5.51 -0.60
CA VAL A 142 -1.76 -5.92 -0.04
C VAL A 142 -1.27 -4.94 1.02
N MET A 143 -1.80 -3.72 1.07
CA MET A 143 -1.47 -2.66 2.04
C MET A 143 -2.10 -2.89 3.42
N ARG A 144 -2.33 -4.14 3.82
CA ARG A 144 -2.83 -4.48 5.16
C ARG A 144 -1.71 -4.34 6.22
N ALA A 145 -2.05 -3.86 7.41
CA ALA A 145 -1.05 -3.65 8.47
C ALA A 145 -0.47 -4.95 9.05
N THR A 146 -1.22 -6.06 9.01
CA THR A 146 -0.79 -7.36 9.56
C THR A 146 -1.29 -8.52 8.72
N GLY A 147 -0.49 -9.60 8.66
CA GLY A 147 -0.79 -10.81 7.90
C GLY A 147 -0.54 -10.66 6.40
N PHE A 148 -0.80 -11.72 5.64
CA PHE A 148 -0.54 -11.79 4.20
C PHE A 148 -1.73 -12.41 3.46
N ASN A 149 -1.92 -11.99 2.21
CA ASN A 149 -2.87 -12.61 1.27
C ASN A 149 -2.20 -13.67 0.38
N ASN A 150 -0.88 -13.81 0.47
CA ASN A 150 0.00 -14.53 -0.45
C ASN A 150 -0.16 -14.10 -1.92
N LYS A 151 -0.38 -12.80 -2.15
CA LYS A 151 -0.57 -12.20 -3.48
C LYS A 151 0.51 -11.15 -3.76
N ALA A 152 1.32 -11.40 -4.77
CA ALA A 152 2.42 -10.53 -5.18
C ALA A 152 2.01 -9.53 -6.27
N TYR A 153 0.89 -8.83 -6.07
CA TYR A 153 0.37 -7.82 -7.00
C TYR A 153 -0.71 -6.98 -6.31
N PRO A 154 -0.91 -5.72 -6.73
CA PRO A 154 -1.96 -4.88 -6.16
C PRO A 154 -3.36 -5.47 -6.41
N LEU A 155 -4.20 -5.39 -5.39
CA LEU A 155 -5.58 -5.87 -5.38
C LEU A 155 -6.57 -4.73 -5.70
N SER A 156 -7.87 -4.98 -5.57
CA SER A 156 -8.92 -4.03 -5.98
C SER A 156 -8.77 -2.68 -5.29
N ASP A 157 -8.60 -2.67 -3.97
CA ASP A 157 -8.48 -1.45 -3.19
C ASP A 157 -7.18 -0.70 -3.51
N ASP A 158 -6.06 -1.43 -3.62
CA ASP A 158 -4.76 -0.89 -3.98
C ASP A 158 -4.79 -0.17 -5.33
N LYS A 159 -5.40 -0.82 -6.33
CA LYS A 159 -5.55 -0.26 -7.69
C LYS A 159 -6.43 0.98 -7.67
N ALA A 160 -7.54 0.95 -6.93
CA ALA A 160 -8.41 2.11 -6.77
C ALA A 160 -7.66 3.29 -6.15
N GLY A 161 -6.84 3.02 -5.12
CA GLY A 161 -6.00 4.03 -4.48
C GLY A 161 -4.99 4.67 -5.43
N ILE A 162 -4.21 3.85 -6.15
CA ILE A 162 -3.22 4.37 -7.11
C ILE A 162 -3.88 5.16 -8.24
N ASN A 163 -4.99 4.68 -8.79
CA ASN A 163 -5.68 5.37 -9.88
C ASN A 163 -6.37 6.66 -9.47
N ALA A 164 -6.67 6.82 -8.17
CA ALA A 164 -7.18 8.06 -7.63
C ALA A 164 -6.09 9.06 -7.25
N LYS A 165 -4.88 8.57 -6.95
CA LYS A 165 -3.74 9.41 -6.58
C LYS A 165 -3.06 10.05 -7.78
N TYR A 166 -2.89 9.28 -8.85
CA TYR A 166 -2.26 9.67 -10.11
C TYR A 166 -3.32 9.87 -11.18
#